data_AF-A0A7K4H7Q0-F1
#
_entry.id   AF-A0A7K4H7Q0-F1
#
_cell.length_a   1.000
_cell.length_b   1.000
_cell.length_c   1.000
_cell.angle_alpha   90.00
_cell.angle_beta   90.00
_cell.angle_gamma   90.00
#
_symmetry.space_group_name_H-M   'P 1'
#
loop_
_entity.id
_entity.type
_entity.pdbx_description
1 polymer ?
#
loop_
_entity_poly.entity_id
_entity_poly.type
_entity_poly.pdbx_seq_one_letter_code
_entity_poly.pdbx_strand_id
1 'polypeptide(L)'
;MLFLTKQIPELTTEPVRIKFHITAEMTMGILCLLSGIFLFISFSWALYIFILAMGFVMYAVINAAGYYGQKKQWSFVIMFGIILISSAILVILNLFTLF
;
A
#
# COMPACT_ATOMS: atom_id res chain seq x y z
N MET A 1 11.25 -3.91 -15.09
CA MET A 1 11.46 -5.17 -15.84
C MET A 1 10.17 -5.67 -16.50
N LEU A 2 9.02 -5.75 -15.79
CA LEU A 2 7.73 -6.20 -16.35
C LEU A 2 7.10 -5.30 -17.44
N PHE A 3 7.25 -3.98 -17.35
CA PHE A 3 6.73 -3.05 -18.37
C PHE A 3 7.44 -3.14 -19.72
N LEU A 4 8.68 -3.63 -19.73
CA LEU A 4 9.52 -3.71 -20.94
C LEU A 4 9.24 -4.99 -21.74
N THR A 5 8.72 -6.04 -21.10
CA THR A 5 8.45 -7.32 -21.78
C THR A 5 7.10 -7.39 -22.49
N LYS A 6 6.28 -6.33 -22.50
CA LYS A 6 4.90 -6.32 -23.07
C LYS A 6 3.99 -7.46 -22.55
N GLN A 7 4.35 -8.08 -21.44
CA GLN A 7 3.65 -9.23 -20.86
C GLN A 7 2.46 -8.84 -19.96
N ILE A 8 2.05 -7.57 -19.98
CA ILE A 8 0.93 -7.04 -19.19
C ILE A 8 -0.23 -6.82 -20.16
N PRO A 9 -1.07 -7.83 -20.45
CA PRO A 9 -2.22 -7.69 -21.35
C PRO A 9 -3.17 -6.56 -20.91
N GLU A 10 -3.18 -6.21 -19.62
CA GLU A 10 -3.96 -5.13 -19.05
C GLU A 10 -3.57 -3.72 -19.55
N LEU A 11 -2.36 -3.54 -20.09
CA LEU A 11 -1.94 -2.29 -20.75
C LEU A 11 -2.77 -1.99 -22.01
N THR A 12 -3.30 -3.04 -22.64
CA THR A 12 -4.09 -2.93 -23.87
C THR A 12 -5.58 -3.06 -23.63
N THR A 13 -6.01 -3.94 -22.71
CA THR A 13 -7.43 -4.18 -22.46
C THR A 13 -8.05 -3.14 -21.53
N GLU A 14 -7.30 -2.61 -20.57
CA GLU A 14 -7.82 -1.72 -19.52
C GLU A 14 -6.79 -0.64 -19.11
N PRO A 15 -6.41 0.25 -20.04
CA PRO A 15 -5.27 1.16 -19.92
C PRO A 15 -5.42 2.22 -18.82
N VAL A 16 -6.64 2.66 -18.51
CA VAL A 16 -6.88 3.66 -17.46
C VAL A 16 -6.65 3.03 -16.09
N ARG A 17 -7.22 1.85 -15.85
CA ARG A 17 -7.10 1.11 -14.58
C ARG A 17 -5.64 0.83 -14.24
N ILE A 18 -4.83 0.37 -15.21
CA ILE A 18 -3.41 0.08 -14.94
C ILE A 18 -2.59 1.35 -14.64
N LYS A 19 -2.85 2.46 -15.35
CA LYS A 19 -2.18 3.75 -15.08
C LYS A 19 -2.47 4.25 -13.67
N PHE A 20 -3.75 4.20 -13.27
CA PHE A 20 -4.14 4.59 -11.91
C PHE A 20 -3.55 3.67 -10.85
N HIS A 21 -3.52 2.35 -11.10
CA HIS A 21 -2.91 1.38 -10.20
C HIS A 21 -1.43 1.67 -9.96
N ILE A 22 -0.64 1.84 -11.03
CA ILE A 22 0.79 2.19 -10.94
C ILE A 22 0.98 3.53 -10.22
N THR A 23 0.15 4.53 -10.52
CA THR A 23 0.23 5.84 -9.88
C THR A 23 -0.02 5.73 -8.39
N ALA A 24 -1.00 4.94 -7.97
CA ALA A 24 -1.29 4.68 -6.56
C ALA A 24 -0.13 3.96 -5.87
N GLU A 25 0.46 2.93 -6.50
CA GLU A 25 1.60 2.20 -5.95
C GLU A 25 2.86 3.07 -5.84
N MET A 26 3.15 3.91 -6.85
CA MET A 26 4.27 4.86 -6.81
C MET A 26 4.07 5.90 -5.70
N THR A 27 2.85 6.43 -5.57
CA THR A 27 2.50 7.39 -4.51
C THR A 27 2.66 6.75 -3.13
N MET A 28 2.15 5.53 -2.96
CA MET A 28 2.32 4.73 -1.74
C MET A 28 3.80 4.56 -1.40
N GLY A 29 4.63 4.13 -2.37
CA GLY A 29 6.06 3.92 -2.15
C GLY A 29 6.79 5.20 -1.72
N ILE A 30 6.49 6.33 -2.36
CA ILE A 30 7.05 7.64 -1.97
C ILE A 30 6.63 8.02 -0.56
N LEU A 31 5.35 7.88 -0.21
CA LEU A 31 4.84 8.20 1.12
C LEU A 31 5.43 7.29 2.21
N CYS A 32 5.62 6.00 1.94
CA CYS A 32 6.26 5.06 2.85
C CYS A 32 7.73 5.44 3.10
N LEU A 33 8.48 5.82 2.06
CA LEU A 33 9.86 6.26 2.21
C LEU A 33 9.96 7.57 2.99
N LEU A 34 9.15 8.57 2.63
CA LEU A 34 9.13 9.87 3.29
C LEU A 34 8.71 9.76 4.76
N SER A 35 7.64 9.00 5.05
CA SER A 35 7.23 8.76 6.45
C SER A 35 8.31 8.06 7.25
N GLY A 36 8.97 7.04 6.69
CA GLY A 36 10.10 6.39 7.34
C GLY A 36 11.21 7.38 7.70
N ILE A 37 11.69 8.16 6.72
CA ILE A 37 12.73 9.16 6.92
C ILE A 37 12.31 10.20 7.96
N PHE A 38 11.08 10.71 7.89
CA PHE A 38 10.58 11.73 8.80
C PHE A 38 10.40 11.23 10.23
N LEU A 39 10.00 9.96 10.40
CA LEU A 39 9.99 9.31 11.71
C LEU A 39 11.41 9.16 12.27
N PHE A 40 12.39 8.78 11.44
CA PHE A 40 13.79 8.65 11.87
C PHE A 40 14.40 9.97 12.33
N ILE A 41 14.07 11.09 11.68
CA ILE A 41 14.56 12.43 12.08
C ILE A 41 13.63 13.15 13.06
N SER A 42 12.61 12.48 13.59
CA SER A 42 11.65 13.03 14.57
C SER A 42 10.98 14.34 14.12
N PHE A 43 10.61 14.42 12.84
CA PHE A 43 9.96 15.61 12.31
C PHE A 43 8.53 15.76 12.82
N SER A 44 8.08 16.99 13.11
CA SER A 44 6.77 17.27 13.75
C SER A 44 5.56 16.70 12.98
N TRP A 45 5.61 16.67 11.65
CA TRP A 45 4.52 16.12 10.82
C TRP A 45 4.69 14.65 10.40
N ALA A 46 5.72 13.96 10.92
CA ALA A 46 6.05 12.59 10.50
C ALA A 46 4.87 11.62 10.68
N LEU A 47 4.15 11.75 11.79
CA LEU A 47 3.00 10.91 12.12
C LEU A 47 1.84 11.07 11.13
N TYR A 48 1.55 12.28 10.66
CA TYR A 48 0.49 12.49 9.67
C TYR A 48 0.82 11.81 8.34
N ILE A 49 2.06 11.92 7.89
CA ILE A 49 2.52 11.31 6.64
C ILE A 49 2.58 9.79 6.78
N PHE A 50 2.98 9.27 7.95
CA PHE A 50 2.93 7.85 8.27
C PHE A 50 1.50 7.28 8.22
N ILE A 51 0.54 7.94 8.86
CA ILE A 51 -0.87 7.50 8.85
C ILE A 51 -1.42 7.51 7.42
N LEU A 52 -1.11 8.54 6.64
CA LEU A 52 -1.49 8.60 5.23
C LEU A 52 -0.89 7.45 4.42
N ALA A 53 0.42 7.19 4.59
CA ALA A 53 1.10 6.08 3.92
C ALA A 53 0.48 4.72 4.28
N MET A 54 0.17 4.51 5.56
CA MET A 54 -0.49 3.28 6.02
C MET A 54 -1.88 3.11 5.43
N GLY A 55 -2.64 4.19 5.20
CA GLY A 55 -3.91 4.13 4.47
C GLY A 55 -3.76 3.56 3.05
N PHE A 56 -2.73 3.98 2.33
CA PHE A 56 -2.41 3.43 1.01
C PHE A 56 -2.03 1.94 1.07
N VAL A 57 -1.21 1.55 2.07
CA VAL A 57 -0.84 0.15 2.29
C VAL A 57 -2.08 -0.70 2.54
N MET A 58 -2.99 -0.27 3.42
CA MET A 58 -4.24 -0.99 3.71
C MET A 58 -5.10 -1.17 2.45
N TYR A 59 -5.28 -0.09 1.68
CA TYR A 59 -6.02 -0.15 0.42
C TYR A 59 -5.40 -1.17 -0.55
N ALA A 60 -4.08 -1.15 -0.72
CA ALA A 60 -3.36 -2.04 -1.62
C ALA A 60 -3.51 -3.52 -1.20
N VAL A 61 -3.33 -3.84 0.08
CA VAL A 61 -3.41 -5.23 0.56
C VAL A 61 -4.83 -5.77 0.56
N ILE A 62 -5.86 -4.94 0.78
CA ILE A 62 -7.28 -5.34 0.62
C ILE A 62 -7.56 -5.71 -0.83
N ASN A 63 -7.14 -4.87 -1.78
CA ASN A 63 -7.35 -5.12 -3.20
C ASN A 63 -6.60 -6.39 -3.66
N ALA A 64 -5.34 -6.55 -3.22
CA ALA A 64 -4.56 -7.74 -3.51
C ALA A 64 -5.18 -9.02 -2.91
N ALA A 65 -5.65 -8.97 -1.65
CA ALA A 65 -6.31 -10.11 -1.01
C ALA A 65 -7.55 -10.56 -1.79
N GLY A 66 -8.37 -9.63 -2.30
CA GLY A 66 -9.52 -9.96 -3.15
C GLY A 66 -9.11 -10.69 -4.44
N TYR A 67 -8.10 -10.17 -5.14
CA TYR A 67 -7.57 -10.78 -6.36
C TYR A 67 -7.03 -12.20 -6.15
N TYR A 68 -6.20 -12.40 -5.11
CA TYR A 68 -5.64 -13.71 -4.80
C TYR A 68 -6.67 -14.68 -4.22
N GLY A 69 -7.69 -14.17 -3.53
CA GLY A 69 -8.85 -14.94 -3.08
C GLY A 69 -9.64 -15.54 -4.25
N GLN A 70 -9.87 -14.77 -5.31
CA GLN A 70 -10.51 -15.28 -6.55
C GLN A 70 -9.69 -16.39 -7.21
N LYS A 71 -8.36 -16.31 -7.14
CA LYS A 71 -7.44 -17.34 -7.63
C LYS A 71 -7.28 -18.54 -6.69
N LYS A 72 -8.01 -18.58 -5.57
CA LYS A 72 -7.91 -19.62 -4.51
C LYS A 72 -6.50 -19.74 -3.89
N GLN A 73 -5.69 -18.70 -3.98
CA GLN A 73 -4.32 -18.67 -3.43
C GLN A 73 -4.32 -18.11 -2.00
N TRP A 74 -4.82 -18.91 -1.06
CA TRP A 74 -5.08 -18.49 0.32
C TRP A 74 -3.85 -18.05 1.12
N SER A 75 -2.66 -18.57 0.78
CA SER A 75 -1.40 -18.15 1.45
C SER A 75 -1.15 -16.64 1.31
N PHE A 76 -1.40 -16.07 0.12
CA PHE A 76 -1.26 -14.63 -0.10
C PHE A 76 -2.34 -13.83 0.63
N VAL A 77 -3.57 -14.35 0.67
CA VAL A 77 -4.68 -13.71 1.40
C VAL A 77 -4.35 -13.58 2.89
N ILE A 78 -3.81 -14.64 3.50
CA ILE A 78 -3.40 -14.63 4.90
C ILE A 78 -2.25 -13.62 5.12
N MET A 79 -1.24 -13.62 4.27
CA MET A 79 -0.12 -12.68 4.34
C MET A 79 -0.61 -11.21 4.29
N PHE A 80 -1.50 -10.89 3.35
CA PHE A 80 -2.10 -9.56 3.23
C PHE A 80 -2.98 -9.22 4.43
N GLY A 81 -3.70 -10.19 4.99
CA GLY A 81 -4.46 -10.03 6.22
C GLY A 81 -3.59 -9.67 7.43
N ILE A 82 -2.41 -10.30 7.57
CA ILE A 82 -1.45 -9.96 8.63
C ILE A 82 -0.97 -8.52 8.44
N ILE A 83 -0.57 -8.13 7.22
CA ILE A 83 -0.11 -6.77 6.93
C ILE A 83 -1.22 -5.75 7.23
N LEU A 84 -2.46 -6.04 6.88
CA LEU A 84 -3.62 -5.18 7.15
C LEU A 84 -3.79 -4.94 8.65
N ILE A 85 -3.79 -6.02 9.45
CA ILE A 85 -3.95 -5.94 10.90
C ILE A 85 -2.78 -5.17 11.53
N SER A 86 -1.54 -5.49 11.16
CA SER A 86 -0.37 -4.76 11.67
C SER A 86 -0.41 -3.27 11.31
N SER A 87 -0.79 -2.94 10.08
CA SER A 87 -0.93 -1.53 9.66
C SER A 87 -2.02 -0.83 10.47
N ALA A 88 -3.16 -1.48 10.71
CA ALA A 88 -4.27 -0.91 11.46
C ALA A 88 -3.89 -0.64 12.92
N ILE A 89 -3.20 -1.60 13.56
CA ILE A 89 -2.68 -1.45 14.92
C ILE A 89 -1.71 -0.26 14.98
N LEU A 90 -0.76 -0.16 14.06
CA LEU A 90 0.20 0.95 14.03
C LEU A 90 -0.48 2.30 13.86
N VAL A 91 -1.48 2.40 12.99
CA VAL A 91 -2.25 3.64 12.81
C VAL A 91 -2.99 4.00 14.10
N ILE A 92 -3.70 3.05 14.71
CA ILE A 92 -4.47 3.30 15.93
C ILE A 92 -3.55 3.77 17.07
N LEU A 93 -2.43 3.09 17.30
CA LEU A 93 -1.48 3.46 18.34
C LEU A 93 -0.92 4.87 18.17
N ASN A 94 -0.57 5.25 16.94
CA ASN A 94 0.00 6.56 16.64
C ASN A 94 -1.06 7.67 16.57
N LEU A 95 -2.32 7.33 16.27
CA LEU A 95 -3.42 8.29 16.26
C LEU A 95 -3.68 8.82 17.67
N PHE A 96 -3.60 7.98 18.70
CA PHE A 96 -3.72 8.42 20.09
C PHE A 96 -2.58 9.33 20.55
N THR A 97 -1.43 9.31 19.87
CA THR A 97 -0.29 10.18 20.20
C THR A 97 -0.46 11.60 19.65
N LEU A 98 -1.43 11.81 18.76
CA LEU A 98 -1.73 13.12 18.15
C LEU A 98 -2.71 13.97 18.98
N PHE A 99 -3.33 13.42 20.02
CA PHE A 99 -4.30 14.09 20.91
C PHE A 99 -3.77 14.18 22.34
#